data_AF-A0A7S0FZ39-F1
#
_entry.id   AF-A0A7S0FZ39-F1
#
_cell.length_a   1.000
_cell.length_b   1.000
_cell.length_c   1.000
_cell.angle_alpha   90.00
_cell.angle_beta   90.00
_cell.angle_gamma   90.00
#
_symmetry.space_group_name_H-M   'P 1'
#
loop_
_entity.id
_entity.type
_entity.pdbx_description
1 polymer ?
#
loop_
_entity_poly.entity_id
_entity_poly.type
_entity_poly.pdbx_seq_one_letter_code
_entity_poly.pdbx_strand_id
1 'polypeptide(L)'
;SSSFVSHKRGTSGVQTAMAATTLAQRLGQVEKAGATNSNLHLKLFQAFADCGDIASPSDGIQFLQRLRKARDLFRERSAKQPEGPKLLMQKWTDQCTKHDGFGLLRRCLLAEGTLKALPNEELSRVYNQMCRLSFNHEAREIWPEVLSRLVAGKMTRAKELLGVWSVAPEEHLEDLDVHLARAFAQDRPPIWQLLSAVSRASDRPRAETVLRCAEELGERLADLSSEDLALLAAQVGARPDSAAVQERPAALADLARRAKGELLVRDGRLETLQLCGLLGSIEGREDKLWPMVRKQLLVKSDLSAQQVLQVCRFLHQQRQLDAGDGGTESAWEEAELFGTVAKQLQKMLNTRAQPGLVAMVAKNLDCLASDLSTCRSLLNAAVK
;
A
#
# COMPACT_ATOMS: atom_id res chain seq x y z
N SER A 1 46.54 5.84 63.70
CA SER A 1 46.55 7.15 63.04
C SER A 1 47.09 7.03 61.63
N SER A 2 46.33 7.52 60.64
CA SER A 2 46.80 8.11 59.36
C SER A 2 47.58 7.21 58.37
N SER A 3 47.45 7.26 57.05
CA SER A 3 46.48 7.73 56.05
C SER A 3 47.11 7.47 54.65
N PHE A 4 46.27 7.39 53.60
CA PHE A 4 46.43 8.01 52.25
C PHE A 4 47.76 7.82 51.47
N VAL A 5 47.82 7.48 50.17
CA VAL A 5 47.27 8.22 49.01
C VAL A 5 47.26 7.31 47.77
N SER A 6 46.15 7.39 47.05
CA SER A 6 45.94 6.91 45.68
C SER A 6 46.39 7.97 44.66
N HIS A 7 47.00 7.55 43.55
CA HIS A 7 47.09 8.36 42.34
C HIS A 7 46.41 7.63 41.18
N LYS A 8 45.13 7.98 40.98
CA LYS A 8 44.42 7.94 39.70
C LYS A 8 44.82 9.18 38.87
N ARG A 9 45.07 8.96 37.57
CA ARG A 9 44.68 9.80 36.40
C ARG A 9 45.40 9.18 35.18
N GLY A 10 44.78 8.89 34.05
CA GLY A 10 43.43 9.14 33.59
C GLY A 10 43.45 9.11 32.07
N THR A 11 42.62 8.25 31.47
CA THR A 11 42.14 8.37 30.09
C THR A 11 40.76 7.71 29.97
N SER A 12 39.86 7.97 30.94
CA SER A 12 38.43 7.65 30.83
C SER A 12 37.65 8.77 30.13
N GLY A 13 38.26 9.40 29.12
CA GLY A 13 37.75 10.65 28.52
C GLY A 13 37.12 10.53 27.14
N VAL A 14 37.17 9.36 26.50
CA VAL A 14 36.70 9.20 25.11
C VAL A 14 35.52 8.22 24.98
N GLN A 15 35.20 7.47 26.04
CA GLN A 15 34.09 6.49 26.02
C GLN A 15 32.74 7.02 26.52
N THR A 16 32.65 8.28 26.93
CA THR A 16 31.45 8.87 27.58
C THR A 16 30.79 10.00 26.77
N ALA A 17 31.04 10.07 25.46
CA ALA A 17 30.42 11.06 24.56
C ALA A 17 29.52 10.46 23.48
N MET A 18 29.24 9.15 23.49
CA MET A 18 28.08 8.59 22.78
C MET A 18 26.90 8.57 23.76
N ALA A 19 26.25 9.72 23.88
CA ALA A 19 24.99 9.86 24.60
C ALA A 19 24.02 8.76 24.16
N ALA A 20 23.36 8.13 25.15
CA ALA A 20 22.31 7.13 24.98
C ALA A 20 21.20 7.66 24.07
N THR A 21 21.39 7.52 22.76
CA THR A 21 20.40 7.86 21.77
C THR A 21 19.36 6.77 21.86
N THR A 22 18.13 7.11 22.25
CA THR A 22 17.07 6.11 22.37
C THR A 22 16.82 5.47 21.01
N LEU A 23 16.44 4.18 20.98
CA LEU A 23 16.14 3.46 19.73
C LEU A 23 15.16 4.25 18.84
N ALA A 24 14.17 4.90 19.45
CA ALA A 24 13.24 5.79 18.75
C ALA A 24 13.93 6.96 18.02
N GLN A 25 14.91 7.63 18.65
CA GLN A 25 15.69 8.70 18.01
C GLN A 25 16.54 8.15 16.86
N ARG A 26 17.19 7.02 17.06
CA ARG A 26 18.04 6.39 16.05
C ARG A 26 17.25 5.95 14.82
N LEU A 27 16.10 5.30 15.03
CA LEU A 27 15.18 4.94 13.95
C LEU A 27 14.65 6.18 13.22
N GLY A 28 14.34 7.26 13.95
CA GLY A 28 13.93 8.53 13.36
C GLY A 28 15.01 9.19 12.50
N GLN A 29 16.28 9.11 12.91
CA GLN A 29 17.42 9.59 12.12
C GLN A 29 17.60 8.78 10.83
N VAL A 30 17.47 7.44 10.92
CA VAL A 30 17.56 6.55 9.77
C VAL A 30 16.44 6.81 8.77
N GLU A 31 15.20 6.99 9.23
CA GLU A 31 14.05 7.30 8.38
C GLU A 31 14.24 8.63 7.63
N LYS A 32 14.70 9.69 8.33
CA LYS A 32 15.01 10.98 7.72
C LYS A 32 16.16 10.93 6.71
N ALA A 33 17.24 10.21 7.04
CA ALA A 33 18.42 10.10 6.18
C ALA A 33 18.22 9.13 5.00
N GLY A 34 17.28 8.20 5.11
CA GLY A 34 17.06 7.11 4.17
C GLY A 34 15.79 7.25 3.32
N ALA A 35 15.07 8.36 3.38
CA ALA A 35 13.82 8.56 2.66
C ALA A 35 13.93 8.31 1.14
N THR A 36 15.12 8.47 0.53
CA THR A 36 15.40 8.19 -0.90
C THR A 36 16.16 6.88 -1.15
N ASN A 37 16.53 6.14 -0.10
CA ASN A 37 17.44 4.99 -0.18
C ASN A 37 16.67 3.67 -0.38
N SER A 38 17.10 2.82 -1.32
CA SER A 38 16.51 1.49 -1.56
C SER A 38 16.75 0.49 -0.43
N ASN A 39 17.73 0.75 0.44
CA ASN A 39 18.14 -0.14 1.53
C ASN A 39 17.68 0.38 2.90
N LEU A 40 16.61 1.19 2.95
CA LEU A 40 16.09 1.76 4.19
C LEU A 40 15.70 0.67 5.21
N HIS A 41 15.08 -0.42 4.77
CA HIS A 41 14.73 -1.55 5.63
C HIS A 41 15.95 -2.16 6.33
N LEU A 42 17.06 -2.37 5.61
CA LEU A 42 18.30 -2.90 6.19
C LEU A 42 18.89 -1.94 7.22
N LYS A 43 18.87 -0.64 6.96
CA LYS A 43 19.34 0.38 7.93
C LYS A 43 18.47 0.42 9.17
N LEU A 44 17.14 0.28 9.02
CA LEU A 44 16.22 0.18 10.15
C LEU A 44 16.55 -1.07 10.98
N PHE A 45 16.73 -2.23 10.33
CA PHE A 45 17.09 -3.47 11.01
C PHE A 45 18.45 -3.38 11.73
N GLN A 46 19.45 -2.74 11.13
CA GLN A 46 20.74 -2.50 11.78
C GLN A 46 20.57 -1.60 13.01
N ALA A 47 19.83 -0.50 12.89
CA ALA A 47 19.57 0.39 14.02
C ALA A 47 18.81 -0.31 15.16
N PHE A 48 17.89 -1.22 14.82
CA PHE A 48 17.22 -2.08 15.79
C PHE A 48 18.20 -3.09 16.40
N ALA A 49 19.04 -3.73 15.61
CA ALA A 49 20.02 -4.70 16.08
C ALA A 49 21.00 -4.08 17.09
N ASP A 50 21.48 -2.87 16.80
CA ASP A 50 22.44 -2.15 17.65
C ASP A 50 21.87 -1.73 19.01
N CYS A 51 20.54 -1.81 19.19
CA CYS A 51 19.86 -1.51 20.46
C CYS A 51 18.96 -2.66 20.93
N GLY A 52 18.99 -3.82 20.25
CA GLY A 52 17.94 -4.83 20.34
C GLY A 52 17.91 -5.59 21.66
N ASP A 53 19.06 -5.72 22.34
CA ASP A 53 19.16 -6.43 23.62
C ASP A 53 18.46 -5.68 24.78
N ILE A 54 18.16 -4.39 24.60
CA ILE A 54 17.42 -3.54 25.55
C ILE A 54 16.07 -3.07 25.01
N ALA A 55 15.65 -3.56 23.83
CA ALA A 55 14.43 -3.11 23.18
C ALA A 55 13.18 -3.67 23.85
N SER A 56 12.23 -2.79 24.16
CA SER A 56 10.93 -3.17 24.71
C SER A 56 9.98 -3.65 23.60
N PRO A 57 8.89 -4.37 23.94
CA PRO A 57 7.86 -4.72 22.96
C PRO A 57 7.26 -3.49 22.24
N SER A 58 7.15 -2.36 22.94
CA SER A 58 6.71 -1.09 22.36
C SER A 58 7.67 -0.59 21.27
N ASP A 59 8.98 -0.73 21.49
CA ASP A 59 9.99 -0.40 20.49
C ASP A 59 9.89 -1.32 19.25
N GLY A 60 9.63 -2.61 19.47
CA GLY A 60 9.36 -3.56 18.40
C GLY A 60 8.13 -3.17 17.55
N ILE A 61 7.05 -2.72 18.20
CA ILE A 61 5.84 -2.23 17.50
C ILE A 61 6.15 -0.98 16.69
N GLN A 62 6.88 -0.01 17.25
CA GLN A 62 7.28 1.20 16.53
C GLN A 62 8.21 0.88 15.35
N PHE A 63 9.11 -0.07 15.53
CA PHE A 63 9.97 -0.58 14.47
C PHE A 63 9.15 -1.15 13.31
N LEU A 64 8.19 -2.04 13.60
CA LEU A 64 7.29 -2.62 12.59
C LEU A 64 6.53 -1.54 11.80
N GLN A 65 6.05 -0.49 12.47
CA GLN A 65 5.36 0.62 11.82
C GLN A 65 6.28 1.37 10.83
N ARG A 66 7.53 1.65 11.21
CA ARG A 66 8.52 2.28 10.33
C ARG A 66 8.92 1.36 9.17
N LEU A 67 9.08 0.08 9.45
CA LEU A 67 9.41 -0.92 8.44
C LEU A 67 8.29 -1.04 7.40
N ARG A 68 7.01 -0.94 7.81
CA ARG A 68 5.88 -0.89 6.88
C ARG A 68 5.93 0.32 5.97
N LYS A 69 6.20 1.52 6.50
CA LYS A 69 6.39 2.71 5.65
C LYS A 69 7.53 2.51 4.64
N ALA A 70 8.64 1.94 5.08
CA ALA A 70 9.76 1.62 4.20
C ALA A 70 9.37 0.63 3.09
N ARG A 71 8.54 -0.37 3.44
CA ARG A 71 7.98 -1.34 2.49
C ARG A 71 7.05 -0.66 1.47
N ASP A 72 6.16 0.22 1.92
CA ASP A 72 5.21 0.92 1.03
C ASP A 72 5.98 1.80 0.02
N LEU A 73 6.98 2.56 0.47
CA LEU A 73 7.89 3.32 -0.39
C LEU A 73 8.67 2.42 -1.37
N PHE A 74 9.14 1.25 -0.89
CA PHE A 74 9.84 0.29 -1.74
C PHE A 74 8.90 -0.29 -2.81
N ARG A 75 7.64 -0.59 -2.47
CA ARG A 75 6.62 -1.09 -3.40
C ARG A 75 6.33 -0.07 -4.50
N GLU A 76 6.15 1.20 -4.15
CA GLU A 76 5.94 2.29 -5.11
C GLU A 76 7.10 2.43 -6.10
N ARG A 77 8.34 2.35 -5.61
CA ARG A 77 9.53 2.38 -6.46
C ARG A 77 9.64 1.13 -7.34
N SER A 78 9.34 -0.03 -6.77
CA SER A 78 9.38 -1.31 -7.46
C SER A 78 8.36 -1.38 -8.60
N ALA A 79 7.22 -0.68 -8.48
CA ALA A 79 6.25 -0.54 -9.57
C ALA A 79 6.82 0.21 -10.79
N LYS A 80 7.87 1.03 -10.61
CA LYS A 80 8.58 1.71 -11.70
C LYS A 80 9.72 0.85 -12.29
N GLN A 81 10.01 -0.32 -11.71
CA GLN A 81 11.12 -1.17 -12.12
C GLN A 81 10.70 -2.34 -13.01
N PRO A 82 11.54 -2.73 -13.98
CA PRO A 82 11.24 -3.78 -14.96
C PRO A 82 11.32 -5.21 -14.39
N GLU A 83 12.01 -5.44 -13.26
CA GLU A 83 12.13 -6.77 -12.62
C GLU A 83 10.80 -7.34 -12.07
N GLY A 84 9.71 -6.58 -12.17
CA GLY A 84 8.39 -6.98 -11.73
C GLY A 84 8.22 -6.81 -10.22
N PRO A 85 7.14 -6.16 -9.75
CA PRO A 85 6.98 -5.82 -8.35
C PRO A 85 6.93 -7.04 -7.43
N LYS A 86 6.41 -8.19 -7.89
CA LYS A 86 6.33 -9.41 -7.07
C LYS A 86 7.70 -9.96 -6.68
N LEU A 87 8.63 -10.07 -7.63
CA LEU A 87 9.97 -10.61 -7.39
C LEU A 87 10.78 -9.69 -6.47
N LEU A 88 10.69 -8.37 -6.68
CA LEU A 88 11.36 -7.38 -5.84
C LEU A 88 10.84 -7.41 -4.40
N MET A 89 9.52 -7.56 -4.22
CA MET A 89 8.91 -7.70 -2.89
C MET A 89 9.32 -9.00 -2.17
N GLN A 90 9.48 -10.09 -2.92
CA GLN A 90 9.99 -11.35 -2.37
C GLN A 90 11.45 -11.19 -1.91
N LYS A 91 12.33 -10.66 -2.77
CA LYS A 91 13.73 -10.34 -2.40
C LYS A 91 13.80 -9.43 -1.18
N TRP A 92 12.94 -8.42 -1.10
CA TRP A 92 12.86 -7.51 0.05
C TRP A 92 12.53 -8.26 1.34
N THR A 93 11.54 -9.15 1.29
CA THR A 93 11.13 -9.96 2.45
C THR A 93 12.26 -10.91 2.89
N ASP A 94 12.91 -11.59 1.93
CA ASP A 94 14.05 -12.48 2.19
C ASP A 94 15.23 -11.74 2.82
N GLN A 95 15.49 -10.51 2.40
CA GLN A 95 16.53 -9.68 3.00
C GLN A 95 16.19 -9.29 4.44
N CYS A 96 14.93 -9.00 4.73
CA CYS A 96 14.48 -8.68 6.08
C CYS A 96 14.64 -9.88 7.02
N THR A 97 14.15 -11.05 6.63
CA THR A 97 14.14 -12.25 7.48
C THR A 97 15.53 -12.82 7.74
N LYS A 98 16.49 -12.59 6.83
CA LYS A 98 17.89 -13.00 6.97
C LYS A 98 18.76 -12.02 7.77
N HIS A 99 18.24 -10.84 8.11
CA HIS A 99 19.00 -9.85 8.85
C HIS A 99 18.99 -10.16 10.35
N ASP A 100 20.13 -10.01 11.04
CA ASP A 100 20.28 -10.33 12.48
C ASP A 100 19.26 -9.60 13.37
N GLY A 101 19.01 -8.31 13.09
CA GLY A 101 17.95 -7.51 13.71
C GLY A 101 16.54 -8.13 13.67
N PHE A 102 16.23 -9.01 12.71
CA PHE A 102 14.96 -9.74 12.68
C PHE A 102 14.88 -10.81 13.76
N GLY A 103 15.97 -11.52 14.04
CA GLY A 103 16.03 -12.46 15.17
C GLY A 103 15.85 -11.75 16.52
N LEU A 104 16.40 -10.55 16.68
CA LEU A 104 16.17 -9.69 17.84
C LEU A 104 14.71 -9.23 17.95
N LEU A 105 14.10 -8.82 16.83
CA LEU A 105 12.69 -8.45 16.79
C LEU A 105 11.79 -9.63 17.22
N ARG A 106 12.05 -10.84 16.71
CA ARG A 106 11.33 -12.05 17.10
C ARG A 106 11.45 -12.31 18.59
N ARG A 107 12.66 -12.25 19.16
CA ARG A 107 12.85 -12.41 20.61
C ARG A 107 12.13 -11.35 21.43
N CYS A 108 12.11 -10.11 20.95
CA CYS A 108 11.46 -8.99 21.63
C CYS A 108 9.92 -9.10 21.61
N LEU A 109 9.32 -9.48 20.49
CA LEU A 109 7.85 -9.48 20.31
C LEU A 109 7.18 -10.84 20.52
N LEU A 110 7.85 -11.93 20.15
CA LEU A 110 7.29 -13.28 20.12
C LEU A 110 7.78 -14.16 21.27
N ALA A 111 8.57 -13.62 22.21
CA ALA A 111 8.94 -14.36 23.41
C ALA A 111 7.70 -14.77 24.21
N GLU A 112 7.77 -15.97 24.78
CA GLU A 112 6.73 -16.52 25.63
C GLU A 112 6.41 -15.56 26.79
N GLY A 113 5.12 -15.25 26.98
CA GLY A 113 4.67 -14.27 27.96
C GLY A 113 4.53 -12.83 27.44
N THR A 114 5.34 -12.41 26.46
CA THR A 114 5.23 -11.06 25.88
C THR A 114 3.89 -10.87 25.18
N LEU A 115 3.52 -11.80 24.28
CA LEU A 115 2.24 -11.75 23.58
C LEU A 115 1.04 -11.73 24.53
N LYS A 116 1.11 -12.51 25.63
CA LYS A 116 0.06 -12.56 26.66
C LYS A 116 -0.07 -11.25 27.43
N ALA A 117 1.03 -10.53 27.64
CA ALA A 117 1.04 -9.26 28.36
C ALA A 117 0.60 -8.07 27.49
N LEU A 118 0.66 -8.18 26.16
CA LEU A 118 0.26 -7.09 25.26
C LEU A 118 -1.24 -6.76 25.41
N PRO A 119 -1.62 -5.47 25.43
CA PRO A 119 -3.01 -5.06 25.23
C PRO A 119 -3.58 -5.59 23.91
N ASN A 120 -4.89 -5.83 23.84
CA ASN A 120 -5.55 -6.35 22.63
C ASN A 120 -5.28 -5.50 21.38
N GLU A 121 -5.27 -4.19 21.54
CA GLU A 121 -4.99 -3.26 20.45
C GLU A 121 -3.57 -3.42 19.92
N GLU A 122 -2.59 -3.62 20.81
CA GLU A 122 -1.21 -3.84 20.41
C GLU A 122 -1.02 -5.21 19.79
N LEU A 123 -1.66 -6.26 20.32
CA LEU A 123 -1.66 -7.59 19.71
C LEU A 123 -2.25 -7.55 18.29
N SER A 124 -3.41 -6.92 18.11
CA SER A 124 -4.03 -6.70 16.81
C SER A 124 -3.10 -5.94 15.85
N ARG A 125 -2.43 -4.90 16.35
CA ARG A 125 -1.46 -4.13 15.57
C ARG A 125 -0.25 -4.97 15.17
N VAL A 126 0.34 -5.76 16.07
CA VAL A 126 1.48 -6.63 15.77
C VAL A 126 1.08 -7.66 14.71
N TYR A 127 -0.05 -8.35 14.90
CA TYR A 127 -0.57 -9.31 13.93
C TYR A 127 -0.78 -8.66 12.55
N ASN A 128 -1.46 -7.50 12.50
CA ASN A 128 -1.68 -6.75 11.26
C ASN A 128 -0.39 -6.40 10.54
N GLN A 129 0.61 -5.90 11.27
CA GLN A 129 1.90 -5.51 10.71
C GLN A 129 2.68 -6.70 10.20
N MET A 130 2.73 -7.83 10.93
CA MET A 130 3.41 -9.04 10.46
C MET A 130 2.82 -9.55 9.14
N CYS A 131 1.48 -9.64 9.04
CA CYS A 131 0.81 -10.02 7.79
C CYS A 131 1.11 -9.02 6.66
N ARG A 132 0.99 -7.71 6.92
CA ARG A 132 1.25 -6.68 5.91
C ARG A 132 2.71 -6.59 5.48
N LEU A 133 3.64 -7.03 6.32
CA LEU A 133 5.06 -7.16 6.02
C LEU A 133 5.42 -8.50 5.38
N SER A 134 4.44 -9.40 5.19
CA SER A 134 4.60 -10.75 4.62
C SER A 134 5.48 -11.67 5.48
N PHE A 135 5.53 -11.40 6.78
CA PHE A 135 6.12 -12.28 7.80
C PHE A 135 5.08 -13.31 8.24
N ASN A 136 4.68 -14.15 7.28
CA ASN A 136 3.54 -15.07 7.44
C ASN A 136 3.81 -16.16 8.48
N HIS A 137 5.06 -16.57 8.66
CA HIS A 137 5.44 -17.57 9.66
C HIS A 137 5.23 -16.99 11.07
N GLU A 138 5.73 -15.78 11.31
CA GLU A 138 5.59 -15.04 12.56
C GLU A 138 4.11 -14.72 12.85
N ALA A 139 3.34 -14.35 11.84
CA ALA A 139 1.90 -14.11 11.98
C ALA A 139 1.15 -15.36 12.46
N ARG A 140 1.53 -16.56 11.99
CA ARG A 140 0.95 -17.83 12.46
C ARG A 140 1.29 -18.12 13.92
N GLU A 141 2.46 -17.69 14.41
CA GLU A 141 2.83 -17.83 15.82
C GLU A 141 2.01 -16.90 16.75
N ILE A 142 1.56 -15.75 16.24
CA ILE A 142 0.72 -14.81 16.99
C ILE A 142 -0.74 -15.25 17.05
N TRP A 143 -1.22 -15.95 16.01
CA TRP A 143 -2.63 -16.33 15.86
C TRP A 143 -3.24 -17.07 17.07
N PRO A 144 -2.58 -18.06 17.70
CA PRO A 144 -3.13 -18.74 18.88
C PRO A 144 -3.51 -17.80 20.03
N GLU A 145 -2.73 -16.74 20.26
CA GLU A 145 -3.03 -15.75 21.29
C GLU A 145 -4.22 -14.87 20.90
N VAL A 146 -4.31 -14.47 19.62
CA VAL A 146 -5.49 -13.74 19.09
C VAL A 146 -6.74 -14.59 19.26
N LEU A 147 -6.69 -15.85 18.82
CA LEU A 147 -7.81 -16.79 18.91
C LEU A 147 -8.23 -17.04 20.37
N SER A 148 -7.26 -17.22 21.28
CA SER A 148 -7.54 -17.39 22.71
C SER A 148 -8.33 -16.21 23.29
N ARG A 149 -8.00 -14.98 22.88
CA ARG A 149 -8.70 -13.77 23.34
C ARG A 149 -10.06 -13.57 22.69
N LEU A 150 -10.23 -14.01 21.44
CA LEU A 150 -11.53 -14.03 20.77
C LEU A 150 -12.49 -15.00 21.48
N VAL A 151 -12.05 -16.25 21.68
CA VAL A 151 -12.84 -17.29 22.37
C VAL A 151 -13.15 -16.90 23.82
N ALA A 152 -12.20 -16.27 24.52
CA ALA A 152 -12.42 -15.75 25.86
C ALA A 152 -13.30 -14.48 25.92
N GLY A 153 -13.76 -13.96 24.78
CA GLY A 153 -14.58 -12.75 24.72
C GLY A 153 -13.85 -11.48 25.20
N LYS A 154 -12.51 -11.46 25.16
CA LYS A 154 -11.69 -10.34 25.63
C LYS A 154 -11.51 -9.27 24.55
N MET A 155 -11.50 -9.66 23.27
CA MET A 155 -11.43 -8.73 22.15
C MET A 155 -12.84 -8.38 21.69
N THR A 156 -13.38 -7.27 22.18
CA THR A 156 -14.78 -6.85 21.94
C THR A 156 -14.89 -5.58 21.11
N ARG A 157 -13.81 -4.82 20.97
CA ARG A 157 -13.84 -3.53 20.27
C ARG A 157 -13.68 -3.72 18.78
N ALA A 158 -14.49 -3.00 17.99
CA ALA A 158 -14.45 -3.08 16.53
C ALA A 158 -13.06 -2.71 16.00
N LYS A 159 -12.39 -1.74 16.65
CA LYS A 159 -11.03 -1.35 16.27
C LYS A 159 -9.99 -2.47 16.39
N GLU A 160 -10.12 -3.34 17.38
CA GLU A 160 -9.19 -4.44 17.61
C GLU A 160 -9.45 -5.55 16.60
N LEU A 161 -10.72 -5.87 16.39
CA LEU A 161 -11.18 -6.93 15.51
C LEU A 161 -10.93 -6.60 14.02
N LEU A 162 -11.20 -5.37 13.56
CA LEU A 162 -10.93 -4.97 12.17
C LEU A 162 -9.43 -4.97 11.83
N GLY A 163 -8.59 -4.66 12.81
CA GLY A 163 -7.14 -4.77 12.66
C GLY A 163 -6.70 -6.20 12.32
N VAL A 164 -7.33 -7.21 12.92
CA VAL A 164 -7.07 -8.62 12.61
C VAL A 164 -7.78 -9.03 11.32
N TRP A 165 -9.09 -8.78 11.22
CA TRP A 165 -9.95 -9.20 10.11
C TRP A 165 -9.45 -8.71 8.75
N SER A 166 -8.92 -7.49 8.66
CA SER A 166 -8.46 -6.94 7.39
C SER A 166 -7.25 -7.64 6.77
N VAL A 167 -6.55 -8.50 7.52
CA VAL A 167 -5.38 -9.25 7.04
C VAL A 167 -5.44 -10.75 7.32
N ALA A 168 -6.47 -11.20 8.05
CA ALA A 168 -6.59 -12.59 8.44
C ALA A 168 -6.81 -13.50 7.21
N PRO A 169 -6.21 -14.70 7.21
CA PRO A 169 -6.51 -15.76 6.25
C PRO A 169 -8.01 -16.08 6.17
N GLU A 170 -8.41 -16.68 5.06
CA GLU A 170 -9.80 -16.95 4.72
C GLU A 170 -10.49 -17.85 5.75
N GLU A 171 -9.76 -18.85 6.23
CA GLU A 171 -10.18 -19.84 7.22
C GLU A 171 -10.51 -19.26 8.60
N HIS A 172 -10.19 -17.99 8.85
CA HIS A 172 -10.39 -17.33 10.15
C HIS A 172 -11.47 -16.24 10.13
N LEU A 173 -12.05 -15.93 8.97
CA LEU A 173 -12.97 -14.79 8.88
C LEU A 173 -14.34 -15.05 9.47
N GLU A 174 -14.86 -16.27 9.33
CA GLU A 174 -16.18 -16.62 9.86
C GLU A 174 -16.23 -16.42 11.39
N ASP A 175 -15.18 -16.87 12.09
CA ASP A 175 -15.03 -16.65 13.53
C ASP A 175 -15.00 -15.16 13.89
N LEU A 176 -14.26 -14.36 13.11
CA LEU A 176 -14.11 -12.92 13.36
C LEU A 176 -15.40 -12.14 13.04
N ASP A 177 -16.16 -12.53 12.02
CA ASP A 177 -17.39 -11.85 11.60
C ASP A 177 -18.45 -11.90 12.71
N VAL A 178 -18.56 -13.02 13.44
CA VAL A 178 -19.48 -13.17 14.59
C VAL A 178 -19.17 -12.13 15.69
N HIS A 179 -17.90 -11.90 15.98
CA HIS A 179 -17.48 -10.92 16.98
C HIS A 179 -17.64 -9.48 16.49
N LEU A 180 -17.32 -9.22 15.22
CA LEU A 180 -17.44 -7.89 14.61
C LEU A 180 -18.88 -7.39 14.55
N ALA A 181 -19.84 -8.28 14.25
CA ALA A 181 -21.25 -7.93 14.16
C ALA A 181 -21.77 -7.26 15.45
N ARG A 182 -21.29 -7.70 16.61
CA ARG A 182 -21.60 -7.12 17.93
C ARG A 182 -20.79 -5.86 18.21
N ALA A 183 -19.52 -5.85 17.82
CA ALA A 183 -18.59 -4.77 18.11
C ALA A 183 -18.96 -3.44 17.42
N PHE A 184 -19.45 -3.49 16.17
CA PHE A 184 -19.91 -2.31 15.43
C PHE A 184 -21.06 -1.57 16.13
N ALA A 185 -21.86 -2.25 16.95
CA ALA A 185 -22.94 -1.62 17.70
C ALA A 185 -22.44 -0.79 18.89
N GLN A 186 -21.19 -0.98 19.32
CA GLN A 186 -20.67 -0.45 20.59
C GLN A 186 -19.63 0.67 20.40
N ASP A 187 -18.89 0.67 19.30
CA ASP A 187 -17.80 1.63 19.06
C ASP A 187 -17.63 1.88 17.55
N ARG A 188 -17.35 3.13 17.17
CA ARG A 188 -17.08 3.52 15.77
C ARG A 188 -15.59 3.37 15.46
N PRO A 189 -15.20 2.52 14.51
CA PRO A 189 -13.79 2.34 14.18
C PRO A 189 -13.12 3.60 13.59
N PRO A 190 -11.81 3.78 13.81
CA PRO A 190 -11.00 4.72 13.04
C PRO A 190 -11.09 4.49 11.52
N ILE A 191 -11.10 5.59 10.76
CA ILE A 191 -11.20 5.60 9.29
C ILE A 191 -10.23 4.63 8.62
N TRP A 192 -8.96 4.67 8.99
CA TRP A 192 -7.92 3.86 8.36
C TRP A 192 -8.17 2.35 8.50
N GLN A 193 -8.89 1.91 9.54
CA GLN A 193 -9.29 0.51 9.71
C GLN A 193 -10.46 0.14 8.82
N LEU A 194 -11.42 1.05 8.65
CA LEU A 194 -12.51 0.88 7.70
C LEU A 194 -11.95 0.79 6.28
N LEU A 195 -11.04 1.68 5.88
CA LEU A 195 -10.34 1.63 4.60
C LEU A 195 -9.57 0.32 4.43
N SER A 196 -8.88 -0.14 5.49
CA SER A 196 -8.19 -1.43 5.52
C SER A 196 -9.14 -2.60 5.28
N ALA A 197 -10.31 -2.62 5.92
CA ALA A 197 -11.30 -3.68 5.74
C ALA A 197 -11.96 -3.64 4.35
N VAL A 198 -12.35 -2.45 3.86
CA VAL A 198 -12.95 -2.27 2.54
C VAL A 198 -11.97 -2.62 1.41
N SER A 199 -10.66 -2.54 1.63
CA SER A 199 -9.68 -3.01 0.64
C SER A 199 -9.83 -4.49 0.26
N ARG A 200 -10.54 -5.30 1.06
CA ARG A 200 -10.91 -6.69 0.74
C ARG A 200 -12.13 -6.83 -0.17
N ALA A 201 -12.78 -5.73 -0.57
CA ALA A 201 -13.95 -5.75 -1.43
C ALA A 201 -13.70 -6.38 -2.81
N SER A 202 -12.45 -6.38 -3.30
CA SER A 202 -12.08 -7.08 -4.55
C SER A 202 -12.28 -8.58 -4.45
N ASP A 203 -11.95 -9.16 -3.28
CA ASP A 203 -11.91 -10.60 -3.06
C ASP A 203 -13.20 -11.08 -2.38
N ARG A 204 -13.80 -10.23 -1.54
CA ARG A 204 -14.99 -10.51 -0.73
C ARG A 204 -16.00 -9.37 -0.79
N PRO A 205 -16.57 -9.06 -1.97
CA PRO A 205 -17.49 -7.93 -2.12
C PRO A 205 -18.76 -8.06 -1.27
N ARG A 206 -19.18 -9.30 -0.92
CA ARG A 206 -20.42 -9.58 -0.19
C ARG A 206 -20.23 -9.86 1.31
N ALA A 207 -19.00 -9.79 1.82
CA ALA A 207 -18.78 -10.02 3.25
C ALA A 207 -19.49 -8.92 4.06
N GLU A 208 -20.26 -9.31 5.08
CA GLU A 208 -21.06 -8.38 5.88
C GLU A 208 -20.19 -7.29 6.51
N THR A 209 -19.01 -7.67 7.02
CA THR A 209 -18.02 -6.73 7.54
C THR A 209 -17.59 -5.69 6.49
N VAL A 210 -17.39 -6.08 5.23
CA VAL A 210 -17.04 -5.15 4.14
C VAL A 210 -18.18 -4.17 3.89
N LEU A 211 -19.42 -4.67 3.80
CA LEU A 211 -20.60 -3.86 3.54
C LEU A 211 -20.86 -2.85 4.68
N ARG A 212 -20.77 -3.29 5.95
CA ARG A 212 -20.88 -2.40 7.12
C ARG A 212 -19.78 -1.35 7.15
N CYS A 213 -18.53 -1.72 6.84
CA CYS A 213 -17.44 -0.75 6.73
C CYS A 213 -17.67 0.26 5.59
N ALA A 214 -18.26 -0.20 4.48
CA ALA A 214 -18.57 0.65 3.35
C ALA A 214 -19.65 1.68 3.68
N GLU A 215 -20.70 1.27 4.40
CA GLU A 215 -21.76 2.16 4.90
C GLU A 215 -21.20 3.22 5.85
N GLU A 216 -20.40 2.82 6.85
CA GLU A 216 -19.76 3.73 7.81
C GLU A 216 -18.79 4.71 7.13
N LEU A 217 -18.01 4.25 6.15
CA LEU A 217 -17.16 5.15 5.34
C LEU A 217 -17.99 6.11 4.50
N GLY A 218 -19.15 5.68 4.00
CA GLY A 218 -20.08 6.51 3.27
C GLY A 218 -20.53 7.73 4.08
N GLU A 219 -20.82 7.56 5.36
CA GLU A 219 -21.15 8.68 6.27
C GLU A 219 -19.99 9.66 6.49
N ARG A 220 -18.75 9.20 6.27
CA ARG A 220 -17.52 9.90 6.70
C ARG A 220 -16.61 10.28 5.53
N LEU A 221 -17.13 10.32 4.32
CA LEU A 221 -16.36 10.71 3.13
C LEU A 221 -15.76 12.11 3.25
N ALA A 222 -16.44 13.03 3.95
CA ALA A 222 -15.95 14.38 4.21
C ALA A 222 -14.64 14.38 5.04
N ASP A 223 -14.45 13.40 5.92
CA ASP A 223 -13.27 13.28 6.78
C ASP A 223 -12.04 12.71 6.05
N LEU A 224 -12.25 12.09 4.87
CA LEU A 224 -11.18 11.49 4.08
C LEU A 224 -10.34 12.55 3.39
N SER A 225 -9.06 12.27 3.14
CA SER A 225 -8.26 13.08 2.22
C SER A 225 -8.67 12.80 0.76
N SER A 226 -8.31 13.69 -0.18
CA SER A 226 -8.52 13.41 -1.61
C SER A 226 -7.75 12.18 -2.09
N GLU A 227 -6.61 11.89 -1.45
CA GLU A 227 -5.85 10.66 -1.68
C GLU A 227 -6.64 9.41 -1.27
N ASP A 228 -7.19 9.40 -0.05
CA ASP A 228 -7.99 8.29 0.45
C ASP A 228 -9.27 8.09 -0.37
N LEU A 229 -9.92 9.19 -0.78
CA LEU A 229 -11.08 9.13 -1.65
C LEU A 229 -10.75 8.54 -3.02
N ALA A 230 -9.63 8.94 -3.63
CA ALA A 230 -9.18 8.39 -4.90
C ALA A 230 -8.85 6.91 -4.78
N LEU A 231 -8.17 6.51 -3.71
CA LEU A 231 -7.87 5.11 -3.41
C LEU A 231 -9.15 4.29 -3.22
N LEU A 232 -10.11 4.82 -2.44
CA LEU A 232 -11.39 4.17 -2.17
C LEU A 232 -12.20 4.00 -3.45
N ALA A 233 -12.33 5.05 -4.25
CA ALA A 233 -13.04 5.02 -5.53
C ALA A 233 -12.39 4.04 -6.52
N ALA A 234 -11.05 3.97 -6.56
CA ALA A 234 -10.33 3.02 -7.37
C ALA A 234 -10.55 1.57 -6.91
N GLN A 235 -10.39 1.28 -5.61
CA GLN A 235 -10.48 -0.07 -5.06
C GLN A 235 -11.89 -0.65 -5.13
N VAL A 236 -12.90 0.15 -4.76
CA VAL A 236 -14.30 -0.30 -4.72
C VAL A 236 -14.95 -0.18 -6.10
N GLY A 237 -14.54 0.82 -6.88
CA GLY A 237 -15.08 1.11 -8.20
C GLY A 237 -14.51 0.24 -9.32
N ALA A 238 -13.34 -0.39 -9.14
CA ALA A 238 -12.77 -1.30 -10.12
C ALA A 238 -13.70 -2.49 -10.41
N ARG A 239 -13.99 -2.74 -11.69
CA ARG A 239 -14.73 -3.94 -12.09
C ARG A 239 -13.78 -5.14 -11.99
N PRO A 240 -14.19 -6.26 -11.35
CA PRO A 240 -13.37 -7.46 -11.35
C PRO A 240 -13.18 -7.96 -12.79
N ASP A 241 -11.94 -8.33 -13.15
CA ASP A 241 -11.58 -8.86 -14.47
C ASP A 241 -12.22 -10.24 -14.78
N SER A 242 -12.96 -10.83 -13.84
CA SER A 242 -13.58 -12.15 -14.02
C SER A 242 -14.95 -12.04 -14.69
N ALA A 243 -15.17 -12.86 -15.72
CA ALA A 243 -16.39 -12.93 -16.54
C ALA A 243 -17.68 -13.33 -15.79
N ALA A 244 -17.63 -13.47 -14.46
CA ALA A 244 -18.82 -13.54 -13.65
C ALA A 244 -19.28 -12.10 -13.38
N VAL A 245 -20.18 -11.61 -14.24
CA VAL A 245 -20.98 -10.39 -14.03
C VAL A 245 -21.84 -10.58 -12.77
N GLN A 246 -21.21 -10.60 -11.60
CA GLN A 246 -21.92 -10.48 -10.34
C GLN A 246 -22.11 -9.00 -10.10
N GLU A 247 -23.38 -8.58 -10.12
CA GLU A 247 -23.76 -7.22 -9.75
C GLU A 247 -23.07 -6.83 -8.44
N ARG A 248 -22.41 -5.67 -8.47
CA ARG A 248 -21.74 -5.11 -7.31
C ARG A 248 -22.78 -4.84 -6.23
N PRO A 249 -22.53 -5.22 -4.96
CA PRO A 249 -23.45 -4.91 -3.87
C PRO A 249 -23.75 -3.41 -3.79
N ALA A 250 -25.01 -3.08 -3.53
CA ALA A 250 -25.51 -1.69 -3.55
C ALA A 250 -24.69 -0.75 -2.66
N ALA A 251 -24.29 -1.19 -1.46
CA ALA A 251 -23.47 -0.39 -0.55
C ALA A 251 -22.10 -0.02 -1.14
N LEU A 252 -21.43 -0.95 -1.83
CA LEU A 252 -20.14 -0.70 -2.48
C LEU A 252 -20.30 0.19 -3.72
N ALA A 253 -21.35 -0.03 -4.51
CA ALA A 253 -21.66 0.82 -5.65
C ALA A 253 -21.97 2.27 -5.20
N ASP A 254 -22.77 2.44 -4.14
CA ASP A 254 -23.08 3.74 -3.57
C ASP A 254 -21.84 4.43 -3.00
N LEU A 255 -21.00 3.70 -2.26
CA LEU A 255 -19.75 4.24 -1.72
C LEU A 255 -18.82 4.75 -2.83
N ALA A 256 -18.60 3.96 -3.87
CA ALA A 256 -17.77 4.37 -5.00
C ALA A 256 -18.35 5.61 -5.70
N ARG A 257 -19.65 5.64 -5.95
CA ARG A 257 -20.35 6.78 -6.55
C ARG A 257 -20.20 8.05 -5.69
N ARG A 258 -20.40 7.94 -4.39
CA ARG A 258 -20.29 9.08 -3.45
C ARG A 258 -18.84 9.55 -3.31
N ALA A 259 -17.87 8.65 -3.25
CA ALA A 259 -16.45 9.00 -3.20
C ALA A 259 -16.01 9.77 -4.47
N LYS A 260 -16.45 9.33 -5.66
CA LYS A 260 -16.23 10.07 -6.91
C LYS A 260 -16.89 11.46 -6.89
N GLY A 261 -18.12 11.55 -6.37
CA GLY A 261 -18.81 12.83 -6.20
C GLY A 261 -18.04 13.80 -5.30
N GLU A 262 -17.54 13.31 -4.17
CA GLU A 262 -16.73 14.10 -3.24
C GLU A 262 -15.40 14.56 -3.86
N LEU A 263 -14.74 13.71 -4.66
CA LEU A 263 -13.53 14.10 -5.42
C LEU A 263 -13.82 15.26 -6.38
N LEU A 264 -14.96 15.21 -7.09
CA LEU A 264 -15.37 16.25 -8.02
C LEU A 264 -15.68 17.57 -7.32
N VAL A 265 -16.34 17.52 -6.16
CA VAL A 265 -16.63 18.71 -5.35
C VAL A 265 -15.34 19.41 -4.90
N ARG A 266 -14.30 18.64 -4.58
CA ARG A 266 -13.04 19.18 -4.08
C ARG A 266 -12.13 19.75 -5.16
N ASP A 267 -12.32 19.33 -6.41
CA ASP A 267 -11.50 19.69 -7.59
C ASP A 267 -9.98 19.72 -7.29
N GLY A 268 -9.54 18.79 -6.45
CA GLY A 268 -8.17 18.74 -5.96
C GLY A 268 -7.22 18.17 -7.00
N ARG A 269 -5.96 18.63 -6.99
CA ARG A 269 -4.90 17.99 -7.76
C ARG A 269 -4.58 16.63 -7.16
N LEU A 270 -4.68 15.59 -7.98
CA LEU A 270 -4.32 14.23 -7.65
C LEU A 270 -2.91 13.90 -8.15
N GLU A 271 -2.25 13.02 -7.41
CA GLU A 271 -0.97 12.46 -7.80
C GLU A 271 -1.12 11.44 -8.93
N THR A 272 -0.03 11.21 -9.65
CA THR A 272 -0.01 10.34 -10.83
C THR A 272 -0.51 8.92 -10.51
N LEU A 273 -0.17 8.39 -9.33
CA LEU A 273 -0.67 7.10 -8.87
C LEU A 273 -2.18 7.06 -8.67
N GLN A 274 -2.76 8.12 -8.10
CA GLN A 274 -4.19 8.24 -7.82
C GLN A 274 -4.98 8.36 -9.14
N LEU A 275 -4.52 9.21 -10.06
CA LEU A 275 -5.13 9.38 -11.39
C LEU A 275 -5.16 8.06 -12.17
N CYS A 276 -4.02 7.36 -12.26
CA CYS A 276 -3.96 6.09 -12.96
C CYS A 276 -4.78 4.99 -12.26
N GLY A 277 -4.85 4.99 -10.93
CA GLY A 277 -5.68 4.06 -10.16
C GLY A 277 -7.17 4.23 -10.43
N LEU A 278 -7.63 5.47 -10.60
CA LEU A 278 -9.03 5.79 -10.87
C LEU A 278 -9.52 5.28 -12.23
N LEU A 279 -8.64 5.09 -13.23
CA LEU A 279 -9.02 4.65 -14.57
C LEU A 279 -9.82 3.34 -14.56
N GLY A 280 -9.46 2.39 -13.68
CA GLY A 280 -10.19 1.12 -13.57
C GLY A 280 -11.60 1.25 -12.98
N SER A 281 -11.89 2.38 -12.31
CA SER A 281 -13.21 2.68 -11.78
C SER A 281 -14.09 3.47 -12.76
N ILE A 282 -13.51 4.07 -13.80
CA ILE A 282 -14.23 4.88 -14.77
C ILE A 282 -14.94 3.95 -15.74
N GLU A 283 -16.27 4.01 -15.75
CA GLU A 283 -17.08 3.07 -16.54
C GLU A 283 -17.10 3.42 -18.03
N GLY A 284 -16.95 4.70 -18.33
CA GLY A 284 -16.81 5.20 -19.69
C GLY A 284 -16.63 6.71 -19.75
N ARG A 285 -16.69 7.27 -20.96
CA ARG A 285 -16.55 8.72 -21.18
C ARG A 285 -17.60 9.56 -20.47
N GLU A 286 -18.79 9.00 -20.27
CA GLU A 286 -19.91 9.62 -19.55
C GLU A 286 -19.71 9.69 -18.03
N ASP A 287 -18.68 9.02 -17.50
CA ASP A 287 -18.35 9.15 -16.08
C ASP A 287 -17.90 10.59 -15.79
N LYS A 288 -18.58 11.24 -14.85
CA LYS A 288 -18.30 12.64 -14.47
C LYS A 288 -16.87 12.87 -13.98
N LEU A 289 -16.18 11.81 -13.53
CA LEU A 289 -14.78 11.87 -13.12
C LEU A 289 -13.81 11.94 -14.31
N TRP A 290 -14.21 11.47 -15.49
CA TRP A 290 -13.32 11.38 -16.65
C TRP A 290 -12.76 12.73 -17.10
N PRO A 291 -13.55 13.81 -17.26
CA PRO A 291 -13.02 15.11 -17.64
C PRO A 291 -11.94 15.63 -16.67
N MET A 292 -12.15 15.46 -15.37
CA MET A 292 -11.19 15.85 -14.34
C MET A 292 -9.89 15.03 -14.45
N VAL A 293 -10.00 13.70 -14.54
CA VAL A 293 -8.85 12.79 -14.65
C VAL A 293 -8.07 13.05 -15.94
N ARG A 294 -8.75 13.20 -17.09
CA ARG A 294 -8.15 13.52 -18.39
C ARG A 294 -7.35 14.82 -18.32
N LYS A 295 -7.96 15.90 -17.84
CA LYS A 295 -7.32 17.22 -17.73
C LYS A 295 -6.06 17.19 -16.86
N GLN A 296 -6.10 16.46 -15.75
CA GLN A 296 -4.94 16.34 -14.87
C GLN A 296 -3.85 15.43 -15.45
N LEU A 297 -4.22 14.36 -16.15
CA LEU A 297 -3.27 13.47 -16.83
C LEU A 297 -2.53 14.16 -17.98
N LEU A 298 -3.19 15.05 -18.73
CA LEU A 298 -2.59 15.81 -19.84
C LEU A 298 -1.34 16.60 -19.40
N VAL A 299 -1.31 17.09 -18.16
CA VAL A 299 -0.18 17.86 -17.63
C VAL A 299 0.86 17.01 -16.90
N LYS A 300 0.68 15.69 -16.79
CA LYS A 300 1.67 14.78 -16.16
C LYS A 300 2.77 14.38 -17.14
N SER A 301 4.02 14.54 -16.70
CA SER A 301 5.22 14.24 -17.49
C SER A 301 6.12 13.16 -16.87
N ASP A 302 5.67 12.55 -15.77
CA ASP A 302 6.43 11.63 -14.92
C ASP A 302 5.83 10.21 -14.85
N LEU A 303 5.04 9.81 -15.86
CA LEU A 303 4.40 8.51 -15.90
C LEU A 303 5.42 7.38 -16.07
N SER A 304 5.29 6.32 -15.28
CA SER A 304 6.01 5.07 -15.52
C SER A 304 5.46 4.35 -16.75
N ALA A 305 6.23 3.42 -17.34
CA ALA A 305 5.77 2.62 -18.46
C ALA A 305 4.45 1.89 -18.16
N GLN A 306 4.31 1.34 -16.95
CA GLN A 306 3.07 0.68 -16.52
C GLN A 306 1.89 1.65 -16.51
N GLN A 307 2.09 2.87 -15.99
CA GLN A 307 1.05 3.91 -15.94
C GLN A 307 0.67 4.40 -17.34
N VAL A 308 1.65 4.59 -18.24
CA VAL A 308 1.37 4.91 -19.65
C VAL A 308 0.51 3.82 -20.28
N LEU A 309 0.87 2.55 -20.12
CA LEU A 309 0.11 1.44 -20.68
C LEU A 309 -1.29 1.30 -20.07
N GLN A 310 -1.50 1.73 -18.82
CA GLN A 310 -2.83 1.80 -18.21
C GLN A 310 -3.69 2.87 -18.90
N VAL A 311 -3.15 4.06 -19.12
CA VAL A 311 -3.85 5.15 -19.83
C VAL A 311 -4.17 4.72 -21.27
N CYS A 312 -3.21 4.16 -22.00
CA CYS A 312 -3.41 3.70 -23.38
C CYS A 312 -4.49 2.61 -23.47
N ARG A 313 -4.49 1.64 -22.53
CA ARG A 313 -5.53 0.59 -22.47
C ARG A 313 -6.91 1.17 -22.21
N PHE A 314 -7.03 2.09 -21.25
CA PHE A 314 -8.29 2.75 -20.97
C PHE A 314 -8.83 3.46 -22.23
N LEU A 315 -8.01 4.30 -22.87
CA LEU A 315 -8.42 5.02 -24.09
C LEU A 315 -8.78 4.07 -25.24
N HIS A 316 -8.04 2.97 -25.39
CA HIS A 316 -8.34 1.95 -26.40
C HIS A 316 -9.69 1.27 -26.14
N GLN A 317 -9.96 0.86 -24.91
CA GLN A 317 -11.23 0.24 -24.52
C GLN A 317 -12.41 1.19 -24.76
N GLN A 318 -12.28 2.46 -24.39
CA GLN A 318 -13.34 3.45 -24.63
C GLN A 318 -13.64 3.65 -26.12
N ARG A 319 -12.61 3.67 -26.97
CA ARG A 319 -12.80 3.74 -28.44
C ARG A 319 -13.51 2.52 -29.01
N GLN A 320 -13.30 1.33 -28.45
CA GLN A 320 -13.98 0.12 -28.92
C GLN A 320 -15.46 0.09 -28.52
N LEU A 321 -15.80 0.66 -27.37
CA LEU A 321 -17.18 0.76 -26.87
C LEU A 321 -17.99 1.81 -27.64
N ASP A 322 -17.35 2.91 -28.04
CA ASP A 322 -17.98 4.01 -28.76
C ASP A 322 -17.79 3.85 -30.29
N ALA A 323 -18.59 3.00 -30.91
CA ALA A 323 -18.71 2.91 -32.38
C ALA A 323 -19.62 4.02 -32.98
N GLY A 324 -20.07 4.99 -32.16
CA GLY A 324 -21.01 6.05 -32.55
C GLY A 324 -20.57 7.45 -32.12
N ASP A 325 -20.58 8.36 -33.10
CA ASP A 325 -20.59 9.83 -33.07
C ASP A 325 -20.20 10.52 -31.73
N GLY A 326 -18.89 10.63 -31.47
CA GLY A 326 -18.34 11.39 -30.34
C GLY A 326 -17.97 12.81 -30.74
N GLY A 327 -18.64 13.81 -30.13
CA GLY A 327 -18.42 15.24 -30.34
C GLY A 327 -16.94 15.70 -30.26
N THR A 328 -16.63 16.73 -31.05
CA THR A 328 -15.31 17.08 -31.58
C THR A 328 -14.24 17.53 -30.58
N GLU A 329 -14.58 18.07 -29.40
CA GLU A 329 -13.58 18.55 -28.42
C GLU A 329 -13.03 17.42 -27.53
N SER A 330 -13.90 16.54 -27.04
CA SER A 330 -13.50 15.41 -26.17
C SER A 330 -12.58 14.44 -26.91
N ALA A 331 -12.86 14.18 -28.18
CA ALA A 331 -12.04 13.31 -29.02
C ALA A 331 -10.64 13.88 -29.28
N TRP A 332 -10.53 15.21 -29.43
CA TRP A 332 -9.24 15.88 -29.63
C TRP A 332 -8.36 15.81 -28.37
N GLU A 333 -8.91 16.15 -27.19
CA GLU A 333 -8.15 16.08 -25.93
C GLU A 333 -7.71 14.63 -25.61
N GLU A 334 -8.53 13.64 -25.96
CA GLU A 334 -8.16 12.22 -25.80
C GLU A 334 -7.05 11.79 -26.77
N ALA A 335 -7.07 12.29 -28.01
CA ALA A 335 -5.99 12.08 -28.97
C ALA A 335 -4.69 12.76 -28.52
N GLU A 336 -4.79 13.97 -27.96
CA GLU A 336 -3.66 14.69 -27.37
C GLU A 336 -3.10 13.93 -26.15
N LEU A 337 -3.97 13.43 -25.26
CA LEU A 337 -3.55 12.63 -24.12
C LEU A 337 -2.83 11.37 -24.57
N PHE A 338 -3.40 10.63 -25.53
CA PHE A 338 -2.77 9.46 -26.10
C PHE A 338 -1.39 9.78 -26.69
N GLY A 339 -1.28 10.84 -27.50
CA GLY A 339 -0.01 11.26 -28.10
C GLY A 339 1.03 11.66 -27.05
N THR A 340 0.61 12.32 -25.97
CA THR A 340 1.48 12.75 -24.86
C THR A 340 2.03 11.56 -24.09
N VAL A 341 1.18 10.59 -23.72
CA VAL A 341 1.65 9.40 -22.99
C VAL A 341 2.48 8.47 -23.89
N ALA A 342 2.12 8.32 -25.17
CA ALA A 342 2.88 7.53 -26.14
C ALA A 342 4.30 8.11 -26.34
N LYS A 343 4.46 9.44 -26.43
CA LYS A 343 5.77 10.09 -26.47
C LYS A 343 6.63 9.79 -25.23
N GLN A 344 6.03 9.73 -24.05
CA GLN A 344 6.75 9.34 -22.83
C GLN A 344 7.25 7.89 -22.94
N LEU A 345 6.43 6.97 -23.46
CA LEU A 345 6.84 5.58 -23.69
C LEU A 345 7.95 5.45 -24.73
N GLN A 346 7.88 6.20 -25.83
CA GLN A 346 8.95 6.25 -26.83
C GLN A 346 10.27 6.70 -26.22
N LYS A 347 10.25 7.75 -25.39
CA LYS A 347 11.44 8.21 -24.66
C LYS A 347 12.01 7.09 -23.77
N MET A 348 11.15 6.38 -23.04
CA MET A 348 11.58 5.25 -22.20
C MET A 348 12.23 4.13 -23.03
N LEU A 349 11.64 3.76 -24.17
CA LEU A 349 12.16 2.72 -25.07
C LEU A 349 13.51 3.12 -25.69
N ASN A 350 13.67 4.39 -26.08
CA ASN A 350 14.87 4.87 -26.76
C ASN A 350 16.09 5.08 -25.83
N THR A 351 15.88 5.22 -24.52
CA THR A 351 16.95 5.62 -23.56
C THR A 351 17.76 4.45 -22.98
N ARG A 352 17.60 3.21 -23.50
CA ARG A 352 18.08 1.89 -23.03
C ARG A 352 16.96 1.04 -22.41
N ALA A 353 16.04 0.58 -23.25
CA ALA A 353 15.02 -0.36 -22.82
C ALA A 353 15.65 -1.66 -22.29
N GLN A 354 15.22 -2.10 -21.12
CA GLN A 354 15.54 -3.44 -20.63
C GLN A 354 14.58 -4.47 -21.23
N PRO A 355 14.96 -5.76 -21.34
CA PRO A 355 14.09 -6.81 -21.87
C PRO A 355 12.71 -6.87 -21.19
N GLY A 356 12.64 -6.60 -19.88
CA GLY A 356 11.38 -6.54 -19.13
C GLY A 356 10.44 -5.41 -19.60
N LEU A 357 10.98 -4.24 -19.96
CA LEU A 357 10.19 -3.14 -20.51
C LEU A 357 9.67 -3.50 -21.91
N VAL A 358 10.52 -4.04 -22.77
CA VAL A 358 10.14 -4.48 -24.13
C VAL A 358 9.02 -5.52 -24.05
N ALA A 359 9.17 -6.54 -23.20
CA ALA A 359 8.16 -7.57 -23.00
C ALA A 359 6.84 -7.01 -22.46
N MET A 360 6.90 -6.04 -21.54
CA MET A 360 5.70 -5.39 -21.00
C MET A 360 4.93 -4.63 -22.07
N VAL A 361 5.63 -3.84 -22.89
CA VAL A 361 5.00 -3.06 -23.98
C VAL A 361 4.48 -4.00 -25.07
N ALA A 362 5.24 -5.02 -25.45
CA ALA A 362 4.82 -6.01 -26.46
C ALA A 362 3.52 -6.74 -26.07
N LYS A 363 3.31 -7.02 -24.78
CA LYS A 363 2.05 -7.62 -24.27
C LYS A 363 0.84 -6.70 -24.35
N ASN A 364 1.03 -5.41 -24.59
CA ASN A 364 -0.02 -4.39 -24.68
C ASN A 364 0.05 -3.68 -26.05
N LEU A 365 0.52 -4.38 -27.09
CA LEU A 365 0.70 -3.79 -28.42
C LEU A 365 -0.63 -3.40 -29.06
N ASP A 366 -1.70 -4.12 -28.75
CA ASP A 366 -3.07 -3.87 -29.18
C ASP A 366 -3.53 -2.43 -28.90
N CYS A 367 -3.26 -1.91 -27.70
CA CYS A 367 -3.64 -0.54 -27.34
C CYS A 367 -2.73 0.54 -27.94
N LEU A 368 -1.59 0.14 -28.52
CA LEU A 368 -0.59 1.03 -29.13
C LEU A 368 -0.49 0.89 -30.65
N ALA A 369 -1.19 -0.08 -31.25
CA ALA A 369 -1.01 -0.46 -32.66
C ALA A 369 -1.21 0.70 -33.65
N SER A 370 -2.06 1.66 -33.29
CA SER A 370 -2.32 2.87 -34.07
C SER A 370 -1.17 3.90 -34.06
N ASP A 371 -0.21 3.79 -33.14
CA ASP A 371 0.97 4.65 -33.09
C ASP A 371 2.21 3.95 -33.66
N LEU A 372 2.41 4.14 -34.97
CA LEU A 372 3.57 3.63 -35.70
C LEU A 372 4.92 4.06 -35.08
N SER A 373 4.99 5.23 -34.45
CA SER A 373 6.23 5.74 -33.88
C SER A 373 6.62 5.01 -32.59
N THR A 374 5.65 4.66 -31.74
CA THR A 374 5.87 3.76 -30.60
C THR A 374 6.18 2.34 -31.06
N CYS A 375 5.46 1.79 -32.04
CA CYS A 375 5.73 0.46 -32.60
C CYS A 375 7.16 0.36 -33.16
N ARG A 376 7.63 1.37 -33.88
CA ARG A 376 9.01 1.43 -34.38
C ARG A 376 10.03 1.53 -33.25
N SER A 377 9.75 2.33 -32.22
CA SER A 377 10.63 2.45 -31.04
C SER A 377 10.73 1.12 -30.29
N LEU A 378 9.63 0.39 -30.16
CA LEU A 378 9.61 -0.95 -29.56
C LEU A 378 10.43 -1.94 -30.39
N LEU A 379 10.26 -1.95 -31.71
CA LEU A 379 10.97 -2.86 -32.61
C LEU A 379 12.48 -2.58 -32.58
N ASN A 380 12.88 -1.31 -32.61
CA ASN A 380 14.28 -0.91 -32.45
C ASN A 380 14.86 -1.31 -31.08
N ALA A 381 14.06 -1.21 -30.01
CA ALA A 381 14.46 -1.59 -28.67
C ALA A 381 14.53 -3.11 -28.48
N ALA A 382 13.76 -3.90 -29.25
CA ALA A 382 13.76 -5.35 -29.21
C ALA A 382 14.92 -5.97 -30.03
N VAL A 383 15.36 -5.29 -31.09
CA VAL A 383 16.50 -5.71 -31.93
C VAL A 383 17.85 -5.46 -31.25
N LYS A 384 17.93 -4.40 -30.44
CA LYS A 384 19.11 -4.07 -29.62
C LYS A 384 19.18 -4.96 -28.40
#